data_AF-A0A916IWX1-F1
#
_entry.id   AF-A0A916IWX1-F1
#
_cell.length_a   1.000
_cell.length_b   1.000
_cell.length_c   1.000
_cell.angle_alpha   90.00
_cell.angle_beta   90.00
_cell.angle_gamma   90.00
#
_symmetry.space_group_name_H-M   'P 1'
#
loop_
_entity.id
_entity.type
_entity.pdbx_description
1 polymer ?
#
loop_
_entity_poly.entity_id
_entity_poly.type
_entity_poly.pdbx_seq_one_letter_code
_entity_poly.pdbx_strand_id
1 'polypeptide(L)'
;MIGAEGLTRAVLGEIDRSLAAHDLIKIRVFGDDREARVAIYEAICDELSAAPIQHIGKLLVVWRPGEARLKENQPQDLGRHAPARRTGVAPRTVTVKKPSGAPNRRPTRKEVTVLGNERVTAGGNVKRSRARPASPKKKALA
;
A
#
# COMPACT_ATOMS: atom_id res chain seq x y z
N MET A 1 -22.00 12.81 12.05
CA MET A 1 -21.96 13.18 13.49
C MET A 1 -23.37 13.42 13.97
N ILE A 2 -23.66 13.22 15.25
CA ILE A 2 -24.99 13.37 15.86
C ILE A 2 -25.00 14.63 16.71
N GLY A 3 -25.81 15.61 16.32
CA GLY A 3 -25.94 16.91 17.00
C GLY A 3 -26.93 16.90 18.16
N ALA A 4 -27.36 18.09 18.62
CA ALA A 4 -28.29 18.25 19.74
C ALA A 4 -29.69 17.67 19.49
N GLU A 5 -30.11 17.58 18.23
CA GLU A 5 -31.39 16.98 17.82
C GLU A 5 -31.39 15.44 17.90
N GLY A 6 -30.24 14.82 18.22
CA GLY A 6 -30.14 13.37 18.40
C GLY A 6 -30.20 12.58 17.09
N LEU A 7 -30.62 11.31 17.20
CA LEU A 7 -30.68 10.37 16.09
C LEU A 7 -31.94 10.62 15.25
N THR A 8 -31.80 11.40 14.18
CA THR A 8 -32.88 11.64 13.21
C THR A 8 -32.76 10.72 11.99
N ARG A 9 -33.85 10.54 11.25
CA ARG A 9 -33.87 9.71 10.03
C ARG A 9 -32.87 10.18 8.98
N ALA A 10 -32.64 11.49 8.87
CA ALA A 10 -31.66 12.06 7.96
C ALA A 10 -30.23 11.65 8.34
N VAL A 11 -29.92 11.67 9.65
CA VAL A 11 -28.63 11.26 10.18
C VAL A 11 -28.43 9.76 10.03
N LEU A 12 -29.47 8.96 10.27
CA LEU A 12 -29.42 7.52 10.04
C LEU A 12 -29.11 7.17 8.57
N GLY A 13 -29.76 7.85 7.62
CA GLY A 13 -29.47 7.68 6.19
C GLY A 13 -28.04 8.08 5.79
N GLU A 14 -27.46 9.08 6.45
CA GLU A 14 -26.05 9.44 6.25
C GLU A 14 -25.09 8.39 6.82
N ILE A 15 -25.41 7.85 7.99
CA ILE A 15 -24.66 6.76 8.61
C ILE A 15 -24.68 5.52 7.71
N ASP A 16 -25.84 5.19 7.14
CA ASP A 16 -26.00 4.06 6.21
C ASP A 16 -25.14 4.21 4.95
N ARG A 17 -25.19 5.38 4.30
CA ARG A 17 -24.32 5.70 3.15
C ARG A 17 -22.84 5.60 3.52
N SER A 18 -22.47 6.12 4.68
CA SER A 18 -21.08 6.08 5.17
C SER A 18 -20.60 4.65 5.44
N LEU A 19 -21.45 3.80 6.04
CA LEU A 19 -21.16 2.38 6.26
C LEU A 19 -21.01 1.63 4.94
N ALA A 20 -21.87 1.91 3.95
CA ALA A 20 -21.79 1.27 2.63
C ALA A 20 -20.49 1.60 1.88
N ALA A 21 -19.91 2.78 2.11
CA ALA A 21 -18.67 3.22 1.45
C ALA A 21 -17.38 2.80 2.17
N HIS A 22 -17.41 2.67 3.49
CA HIS A 22 -16.20 2.54 4.31
C HIS A 22 -16.13 1.30 5.20
N ASP A 23 -17.22 0.52 5.28
CA ASP A 23 -17.42 -0.64 6.16
C ASP A 23 -17.34 -0.32 7.67
N LEU A 24 -16.26 0.32 8.12
CA LEU A 24 -15.99 0.73 9.49
C LEU A 24 -16.02 2.25 9.61
N ILE A 25 -16.86 2.78 10.49
CA ILE A 25 -16.94 4.23 10.72
C ILE A 25 -16.90 4.59 12.20
N LYS A 26 -16.45 5.82 12.48
CA LYS A 26 -16.55 6.45 13.80
C LYS A 26 -17.56 7.59 13.78
N ILE A 27 -18.54 7.54 14.66
CA ILE A 27 -19.62 8.51 14.77
C ILE A 27 -19.42 9.30 16.06
N ARG A 28 -19.30 10.62 15.95
CA ARG A 28 -19.25 11.50 17.12
C ARG A 28 -20.67 11.87 17.56
N VAL A 29 -21.00 11.62 18.83
CA VAL A 29 -22.27 11.99 19.46
C VAL A 29 -22.05 13.15 20.43
N PHE A 30 -22.77 14.24 20.23
CA PHE A 30 -22.78 15.36 21.16
C PHE A 30 -23.79 15.12 22.28
N GLY A 31 -23.43 15.47 23.52
CA GLY A 31 -24.19 15.17 24.73
C GLY A 31 -23.30 14.51 25.79
N ASP A 32 -23.56 14.81 27.06
CA ASP A 32 -22.75 14.33 28.17
C ASP A 32 -23.32 13.08 28.84
N ASP A 33 -24.62 12.83 28.71
CA ASP A 33 -25.25 11.62 29.21
C ASP A 33 -24.72 10.35 28.52
N ARG A 34 -24.26 9.41 29.32
CA ARG A 34 -23.70 8.13 28.87
C ARG A 34 -24.80 7.16 28.45
N GLU A 35 -25.93 7.15 29.15
CA GLU A 35 -27.02 6.21 28.90
C GLU A 35 -27.67 6.50 27.55
N ALA A 36 -27.98 7.77 27.26
CA ALA A 36 -28.45 8.19 25.95
C ALA A 36 -27.51 7.79 24.81
N ARG A 37 -26.18 7.88 25.00
CA ARG A 37 -25.21 7.45 23.96
C ARG A 37 -25.24 5.95 23.71
N VAL A 38 -25.39 5.15 24.76
CA VAL A 38 -25.51 3.69 24.61
C VAL A 38 -26.81 3.34 23.90
N ALA A 39 -27.92 3.98 24.24
CA ALA A 39 -29.20 3.78 23.55
C ALA A 39 -29.13 4.14 22.06
N ILE A 40 -28.49 5.26 21.72
CA ILE A 40 -28.25 5.65 20.31
C ILE A 40 -27.38 4.61 19.60
N TYR A 41 -26.36 4.08 20.29
CA TYR A 41 -25.45 3.10 19.71
C TYR A 41 -26.17 1.78 19.37
N GLU A 42 -26.98 1.29 20.30
CA GLU A 42 -27.82 0.10 20.10
C GLU A 42 -28.85 0.33 18.98
N ALA A 43 -29.56 1.46 19.00
CA ALA A 43 -30.54 1.80 17.97
C ALA A 43 -29.94 1.83 16.55
N ILE A 44 -28.74 2.40 16.38
CA ILE A 44 -28.03 2.41 15.10
C ILE A 44 -27.69 0.98 14.64
N CYS A 45 -27.22 0.14 15.57
CA CYS A 45 -26.84 -1.23 15.26
C CYS A 45 -28.06 -2.06 14.83
N ASP A 46 -29.18 -1.90 15.55
CA ASP A 46 -30.43 -2.61 15.27
C ASP A 46 -31.04 -2.18 13.93
N GLU A 47 -31.13 -0.87 13.67
CA GLU A 47 -31.80 -0.35 12.48
C GLU A 47 -30.98 -0.57 11.19
N LEU A 48 -29.65 -0.51 11.28
CA LEU A 48 -28.77 -0.65 10.11
C LEU A 48 -28.14 -2.04 9.98
N SER A 49 -28.50 -2.98 10.86
CA SER A 49 -27.91 -4.32 10.96
C SER A 49 -26.37 -4.26 10.99
N ALA A 50 -25.85 -3.34 11.81
CA ALA A 50 -24.43 -3.08 11.94
C ALA A 50 -23.89 -3.64 13.26
N ALA A 51 -22.64 -4.06 13.27
CA ALA A 51 -21.97 -4.61 14.43
C ALA A 51 -21.40 -3.49 15.33
N PRO A 52 -21.65 -3.54 16.65
CA PRO A 52 -20.99 -2.67 17.60
C PRO A 52 -19.54 -3.12 17.81
N ILE A 53 -18.57 -2.23 17.56
CA ILE A 53 -17.14 -2.51 17.77
C ILE A 53 -16.62 -1.90 19.07
N GLN A 54 -16.81 -0.59 19.26
CA GLN A 54 -16.27 0.09 20.43
C GLN A 54 -16.99 1.40 20.73
N HIS A 55 -17.09 1.74 22.01
CA HIS A 55 -17.58 3.04 22.48
C HIS A 55 -16.46 3.73 23.27
N ILE A 56 -15.98 4.88 22.77
CA ILE A 56 -14.90 5.67 23.38
C ILE A 56 -15.44 7.07 23.71
N GLY A 57 -15.92 7.27 24.93
CA GLY A 57 -16.41 8.57 25.39
C GLY A 57 -17.56 9.09 24.52
N LYS A 58 -17.27 10.04 23.62
CA LYS A 58 -18.24 10.64 22.68
C LYS A 58 -18.19 10.03 21.28
N LEU A 59 -17.39 9.00 21.07
CA LEU A 59 -17.21 8.32 19.78
C LEU A 59 -17.79 6.91 19.82
N LEU A 60 -18.64 6.59 18.85
CA LEU A 60 -19.18 5.27 18.60
C LEU A 60 -18.53 4.68 17.36
N VAL A 61 -17.99 3.46 17.47
CA VAL A 61 -17.34 2.76 16.36
C VAL A 61 -18.24 1.61 15.93
N VAL A 62 -18.73 1.68 14.69
CA VAL A 62 -19.71 0.76 14.12
C VAL A 62 -19.16 0.17 12.83
N TRP A 63 -19.41 -1.11 12.61
CA TRP A 63 -18.96 -1.83 11.41
C TRP A 63 -20.10 -2.56 10.71
N ARG A 64 -20.12 -2.54 9.38
CA ARG A 64 -20.99 -3.38 8.57
C ARG A 64 -20.23 -3.83 7.32
N PRO A 65 -20.30 -5.10 6.91
CA PRO A 65 -19.71 -5.52 5.65
C PRO A 65 -20.47 -4.87 4.49
N GLY A 66 -19.83 -3.96 3.76
CA GLY A 66 -20.37 -3.37 2.54
C GLY A 66 -20.25 -4.31 1.34
N GLU A 67 -21.07 -4.03 0.31
CA GLU A 67 -21.05 -4.76 -0.97
C GLU A 67 -19.84 -4.36 -1.82
N ALA A 68 -19.42 -3.10 -1.70
CA ALA A 68 -18.31 -2.53 -2.43
C ALA A 68 -16.98 -2.72 -1.68
N ARG A 69 -16.47 -3.97 -1.66
CA ARG A 69 -15.10 -4.21 -1.23
C ARG A 69 -14.13 -3.52 -2.20
N LEU A 70 -13.71 -2.30 -1.87
CA LEU A 70 -12.65 -1.60 -2.60
C LEU A 70 -11.44 -2.55 -2.71
N LYS A 71 -10.91 -2.71 -3.92
CA LYS A 71 -9.76 -3.62 -4.20
C LYS A 71 -8.60 -3.38 -3.22
N GLU A 72 -8.37 -2.12 -2.86
CA GLU A 72 -7.31 -1.68 -1.93
C GLU A 72 -7.42 -2.25 -0.50
N ASN A 73 -8.62 -2.62 -0.04
CA ASN A 73 -8.85 -3.18 1.30
C ASN A 73 -8.85 -4.73 1.31
N GLN A 74 -8.43 -5.36 0.22
CA GLN A 74 -8.35 -6.81 0.19
C GLN A 74 -7.12 -7.28 1.01
N PRO A 75 -7.26 -8.26 1.91
CA PRO A 75 -6.13 -8.78 2.69
C PRO A 75 -5.00 -9.36 1.82
N GLN A 76 -5.34 -9.75 0.58
CA GLN A 76 -4.39 -10.16 -0.46
C GLN A 76 -3.52 -9.02 -1.01
N ASP A 77 -3.92 -7.76 -0.81
CA ASP A 77 -3.19 -6.55 -1.24
C ASP A 77 -2.34 -5.93 -0.13
N LEU A 78 -2.67 -6.18 1.15
CA LEU A 78 -1.84 -5.79 2.30
C LEU A 78 -0.43 -6.45 2.29
N GLY A 79 -0.29 -7.59 1.62
CA GLY A 79 1.01 -8.26 1.37
C GLY A 79 1.58 -8.06 -0.04
N ARG A 80 0.80 -7.52 -0.98
CA ARG A 80 1.14 -7.40 -2.41
C ARG A 80 1.53 -5.97 -2.82
N HIS A 81 1.18 -4.96 -2.01
CA HIS A 81 1.61 -3.57 -2.19
C HIS A 81 2.96 -3.22 -1.57
N ALA A 82 3.64 -4.15 -0.88
CA ALA A 82 5.09 -4.10 -0.95
C ALA A 82 5.41 -4.39 -2.43
N PRO A 83 5.86 -3.41 -3.25
CA PRO A 83 6.30 -3.74 -4.60
C PRO A 83 7.28 -4.85 -4.38
N ALA A 84 7.01 -6.06 -4.93
CA ALA A 84 7.92 -7.18 -4.85
C ALA A 84 9.28 -6.58 -5.10
N ARG A 85 10.13 -6.45 -4.06
CA ARG A 85 11.34 -5.63 -4.14
C ARG A 85 11.99 -6.15 -5.39
N ARG A 86 11.99 -5.38 -6.48
CA ARG A 86 12.63 -5.82 -7.71
C ARG A 86 14.06 -5.92 -7.26
N THR A 87 14.49 -7.14 -6.94
CA THR A 87 15.78 -7.44 -6.34
C THR A 87 16.75 -7.34 -7.50
N GLY A 88 17.01 -6.10 -7.93
CA GLY A 88 17.66 -5.81 -9.19
C GLY A 88 17.57 -4.34 -9.54
N VAL A 89 18.69 -3.82 -10.02
CA VAL A 89 18.76 -2.46 -10.57
C VAL A 89 17.97 -2.41 -11.87
N ALA A 90 17.23 -1.33 -12.12
CA ALA A 90 16.50 -1.15 -13.38
C ALA A 90 17.46 -1.20 -14.60
N PRO A 91 17.00 -1.66 -15.77
CA PRO A 91 17.79 -1.58 -17.00
C PRO A 91 18.29 -0.17 -17.25
N ARG A 92 19.56 -0.02 -17.62
CA ARG A 92 20.18 1.27 -17.91
C ARG A 92 20.87 1.23 -19.27
N THR A 93 20.74 2.31 -20.04
CA THR A 93 21.47 2.47 -21.30
C THR A 93 22.83 3.09 -21.00
N VAL A 94 23.91 2.47 -21.49
CA VAL A 94 25.26 2.99 -21.35
C VAL A 94 25.92 3.13 -22.72
N THR A 95 26.68 4.21 -22.90
CA THR A 95 27.45 4.42 -24.13
C THR A 95 28.80 3.71 -24.03
N VAL A 96 29.06 2.79 -24.95
CA VAL A 96 30.33 2.07 -25.07
C VAL A 96 31.08 2.55 -26.32
N LYS A 97 32.33 2.94 -26.17
CA LYS A 97 33.21 3.27 -27.30
C LYS A 97 33.92 2.00 -27.76
N LYS A 98 33.55 1.46 -28.93
CA LYS A 98 34.16 0.23 -29.48
C LYS A 98 35.20 0.56 -30.54
N PRO A 99 36.39 -0.07 -30.51
CA PRO A 99 37.34 0.04 -31.60
C PRO A 99 36.71 -0.54 -32.87
N SER A 100 36.90 0.13 -34.01
CA SER A 100 36.55 -0.43 -35.31
C SER A 100 37.50 -1.57 -35.66
N GLY A 101 37.03 -2.59 -36.38
CA GLY A 101 37.87 -3.70 -36.83
C GLY A 101 39.03 -3.29 -37.75
N ALA A 102 39.01 -2.07 -38.30
CA ALA A 102 40.11 -1.49 -39.05
C ALA A 102 41.01 -0.64 -38.12
N PRO A 103 42.35 -0.83 -38.15
CA PRO A 103 43.29 -0.19 -37.22
C PRO A 103 43.38 1.34 -37.36
N ASN A 104 43.07 1.90 -38.54
CA ASN A 104 43.17 3.34 -38.80
C ASN A 104 41.84 4.11 -38.63
N ARG A 105 40.77 3.44 -38.19
CA ARG A 105 39.44 4.06 -38.09
C ARG A 105 39.11 4.45 -36.65
N ARG A 106 38.47 5.60 -36.49
CA ARG A 106 38.13 6.15 -35.17
C ARG A 106 37.08 5.25 -34.49
N PRO A 107 37.24 4.94 -33.18
CA PRO A 107 36.26 4.16 -32.44
C PRO A 107 34.88 4.84 -32.44
N THR A 108 33.82 4.06 -32.66
CA THR A 108 32.43 4.54 -32.71
C THR A 108 31.74 4.39 -31.36
N ARG A 109 30.87 5.34 -31.01
CA ARG A 109 29.97 5.24 -29.84
C ARG A 109 28.81 4.30 -30.18
N LYS A 110 28.54 3.32 -29.31
CA LYS A 110 27.40 2.43 -29.41
C LYS A 110 26.63 2.45 -28.09
N GLU A 111 25.33 2.66 -28.16
CA GLU A 111 24.45 2.53 -27.00
C GLU A 111 24.16 1.05 -26.74
N VAL A 112 24.28 0.65 -25.48
CA VAL A 112 24.06 -0.73 -25.06
C VAL A 112 23.19 -0.72 -23.80
N THR A 113 22.09 -1.48 -23.84
CA THR A 113 21.23 -1.70 -22.67
C THR A 113 21.88 -2.71 -21.75
N VAL A 114 22.00 -2.37 -20.47
CA VAL A 114 22.56 -3.21 -19.40
C VAL A 114 21.46 -3.52 -18.41
N LEU A 115 21.15 -4.80 -18.26
CA LEU A 115 20.14 -5.29 -17.31
C LEU A 115 20.67 -5.29 -15.87
N GLY A 116 19.77 -5.40 -14.89
CA GLY A 116 20.12 -5.34 -13.46
C GLY A 116 21.12 -6.38 -12.97
N ASN A 117 21.25 -7.49 -13.69
CA ASN A 117 22.19 -8.59 -13.44
C ASN A 117 23.44 -8.55 -14.32
N GLU A 118 23.67 -7.45 -15.05
CA GLU A 118 24.77 -7.30 -16.00
C GLU A 118 25.71 -6.15 -15.62
N ARG A 119 26.92 -6.16 -16.20
CA ARG A 119 27.91 -5.08 -16.13
C ARG A 119 28.61 -4.92 -17.47
N VAL A 120 29.13 -3.72 -17.73
CA VAL A 120 30.08 -3.48 -18.83
C VAL A 120 31.51 -3.71 -18.35
N THR A 121 32.31 -4.46 -19.11
CA THR A 121 33.74 -4.64 -18.85
C THR A 121 34.57 -3.52 -19.48
N ALA A 122 35.85 -3.41 -19.11
CA ALA A 122 36.77 -2.41 -19.68
C ALA A 122 36.86 -2.47 -21.23
N GLY A 123 36.69 -3.65 -21.82
CA GLY A 123 36.64 -3.83 -23.28
C GLY A 123 35.30 -3.48 -23.95
N GLY A 124 34.31 -3.03 -23.17
CA GLY A 124 33.00 -2.64 -23.71
C GLY A 124 32.05 -3.81 -24.00
N ASN A 125 32.29 -4.98 -23.39
CA ASN A 125 31.39 -6.13 -23.49
C ASN A 125 30.45 -6.17 -22.28
N VAL A 126 29.18 -6.49 -22.52
CA VAL A 126 28.21 -6.76 -21.46
C VAL A 126 28.42 -8.19 -20.97
N LYS A 127 28.59 -8.38 -19.66
CA LYS A 127 28.70 -9.68 -19.00
C LYS A 127 27.84 -9.70 -17.75
N ARG A 128 27.45 -10.88 -17.27
CA ARG A 128 26.78 -10.99 -15.96
C ARG A 128 27.62 -10.39 -14.84
N SER A 129 26.94 -9.80 -13.85
CA SER A 129 27.56 -9.29 -12.64
C SER A 129 28.23 -10.44 -11.88
N ARG A 130 29.46 -10.22 -11.40
CA ARG A 130 30.17 -11.24 -10.61
C ARG A 130 29.56 -11.23 -9.21
N ALA A 131 29.20 -12.40 -8.68
CA ALA A 131 28.81 -12.53 -7.29
C ALA A 131 29.93 -11.99 -6.40
N ARG A 132 29.62 -11.04 -5.51
CA ARG A 132 30.58 -10.56 -4.52
C ARG A 132 30.85 -11.71 -3.53
N PRO A 133 32.13 -12.07 -3.28
CA PRO A 133 32.44 -13.07 -2.27
C PRO A 133 31.91 -12.58 -0.92
N ALA A 134 31.20 -13.45 -0.20
CA ALA A 134 30.73 -13.15 1.15
C ALA A 134 31.93 -12.94 2.08
N SER A 135 31.83 -11.94 2.97
CA SER A 135 32.84 -11.67 3.99
C SER A 135 33.08 -12.92 4.84
N PRO A 136 34.32 -13.21 5.26
CA PRO A 136 34.63 -14.32 6.16
C PRO A 136 33.75 -14.31 7.43
N LYS A 137 33.48 -13.12 7.99
CA LYS A 137 32.59 -12.94 9.16
C LYS A 137 31.15 -13.39 8.90
N LYS A 138 30.67 -13.25 7.66
CA LYS A 138 29.31 -13.64 7.27
C LYS A 138 29.21 -15.15 6.99
N LYS A 139 30.31 -15.79 6.60
CA LYS A 139 30.38 -17.26 6.43
C LYS A 139 30.51 -18.00 7.77
N ALA A 140 31.18 -17.39 8.75
CA ALA A 140 31.38 -18.00 10.07
C ALA A 140 30.12 -17.99 10.97
N LEU A 141 29.07 -17.26 10.58
CA LEU A 141 27.82 -17.12 11.34
C LEU A 141 26.66 -17.94 10.73
N ALA A 142 26.94 -18.73 9.68
CA ALA A 142 25.98 -19.58 8.97
C ALA A 142 26.36 -21.04 9.19
#